data_AF-A0A7V5RJN1-F1
#
_entry.id   AF-A0A7V5RJN1-F1
#
_cell.length_a   1.000
_cell.length_b   1.000
_cell.length_c   1.000
_cell.angle_alpha   90.00
_cell.angle_beta   90.00
_cell.angle_gamma   90.00
#
_symmetry.space_group_name_H-M   'P 1'
#
loop_
_entity.id
_entity.type
_entity.pdbx_description
1 polymer ?
#
loop_
_entity_poly.entity_id
_entity_poly.type
_entity_poly.pdbx_seq_one_letter_code
_entity_poly.pdbx_strand_id
1 'polypeptide(L)'
;MSDTKPDTPEITMLESGYEKSDVELKKLFPLTATVLIFLVISIVLLNDFLIRSEEQQYYESVLKPKSQELMEVRQRADSLLSSYGRDELDPDVYRIPIDRAMQKLVEENAR
;
A
#
# COMPACT_ATOMS: atom_id res chain seq x y z
N MET A 1 -15.41 68.91 -59.96
CA MET A 1 -14.17 68.51 -59.26
C MET A 1 -14.56 68.32 -57.81
N SER A 2 -14.75 67.08 -57.40
CA SER A 2 -15.28 66.72 -56.08
C SER A 2 -14.13 66.25 -55.22
N ASP A 3 -13.77 67.05 -54.22
CA ASP A 3 -13.14 66.55 -53.01
C ASP A 3 -14.18 65.75 -52.22
N THR A 4 -13.79 64.65 -51.58
CA THR A 4 -13.96 64.41 -50.13
C THR A 4 -13.60 62.95 -49.76
N LYS A 5 -12.46 62.83 -49.08
CA LYS A 5 -12.15 61.97 -47.91
C LYS A 5 -11.97 60.45 -48.10
N PRO A 6 -10.89 59.85 -47.55
CA PRO A 6 -10.57 58.44 -47.70
C PRO A 6 -11.44 57.55 -46.80
N ASP A 7 -11.83 56.39 -47.36
CA ASP A 7 -12.62 55.34 -46.72
C ASP A 7 -11.93 54.81 -45.46
N THR A 8 -12.51 55.13 -44.30
CA THR A 8 -12.16 54.49 -43.04
C THR A 8 -12.89 53.15 -43.01
N PRO A 9 -12.21 52.00 -42.85
CA PRO A 9 -12.89 50.72 -42.76
C PRO A 9 -13.78 50.74 -41.51
N GLU A 10 -15.08 50.63 -41.72
CA GLU A 10 -16.08 50.44 -40.69
C GLU A 10 -15.74 49.14 -39.97
N ILE A 11 -15.14 49.26 -38.77
CA ILE A 11 -14.86 48.10 -37.93
C ILE A 11 -16.23 47.59 -37.52
N THR A 12 -16.72 46.57 -38.23
CA THR A 12 -17.86 45.77 -37.84
C THR A 12 -17.56 45.30 -36.43
N MET A 13 -18.20 45.95 -35.46
CA MET A 13 -18.25 45.43 -34.12
C MET A 13 -18.97 44.10 -34.25
N LEU A 14 -18.18 43.03 -34.28
CA LEU A 14 -18.65 41.69 -34.01
C LEU A 14 -19.18 41.77 -32.57
N GLU A 15 -20.44 42.16 -32.45
CA GLU A 15 -21.23 41.93 -31.26
C GLU A 15 -21.14 40.43 -31.06
N SER A 16 -20.20 40.05 -30.20
CA SER A 16 -19.95 38.68 -29.78
C SER A 16 -21.24 38.24 -29.12
N GLY A 17 -22.11 37.67 -29.94
CA GLY A 17 -23.36 37.04 -29.56
C GLY A 17 -23.00 35.83 -28.71
N TYR A 18 -22.63 36.08 -27.46
CA TYR A 18 -22.77 35.11 -26.41
C TYR A 18 -24.27 34.86 -26.32
N GLU A 19 -24.71 33.76 -26.91
CA GLU A 19 -26.00 33.18 -26.60
C GLU A 19 -25.96 32.83 -25.10
N LYS A 20 -26.37 33.77 -24.26
CA LYS A 20 -26.83 33.52 -22.90
C LYS A 20 -28.19 32.83 -23.03
N SER A 21 -28.18 31.62 -23.60
CA SER A 21 -29.23 30.68 -23.31
C SER A 21 -29.13 30.50 -21.80
N ASP A 22 -30.05 31.15 -21.09
CA ASP A 22 -30.23 31.00 -19.65
C ASP A 22 -30.40 29.50 -19.44
N VAL A 23 -29.30 28.83 -19.11
CA VAL A 23 -29.30 27.40 -18.83
C VAL A 23 -30.31 27.26 -17.71
N GLU A 24 -31.47 26.67 -18.02
CA GLU A 24 -32.56 26.60 -17.07
C GLU A 24 -32.03 25.95 -15.79
N LEU A 25 -31.78 26.78 -14.76
CA LEU A 25 -31.09 26.36 -13.53
C LEU A 25 -31.82 25.17 -12.88
N LYS A 26 -33.13 25.07 -13.13
CA LYS A 26 -34.01 23.98 -12.72
C LYS A 26 -33.63 22.62 -13.34
N LYS A 27 -33.10 22.59 -14.56
CA LYS A 27 -32.63 21.38 -15.26
C LYS A 27 -31.19 21.02 -14.87
N LEU A 28 -30.36 22.01 -14.53
CA LEU A 28 -28.97 21.78 -14.13
C LEU A 28 -28.82 21.30 -12.68
N PHE A 29 -29.71 21.76 -11.79
CA PHE A 29 -29.70 21.40 -10.38
C PHE A 29 -29.77 19.88 -10.12
N PRO A 30 -30.70 19.09 -10.71
CA PRO A 30 -30.74 17.66 -10.48
C PRO A 30 -29.52 16.93 -11.08
N LEU A 31 -28.99 17.41 -12.21
CA LEU A 31 -27.81 16.82 -12.83
C LEU A 31 -26.57 16.97 -11.94
N THR A 32 -26.33 18.19 -11.44
CA THR A 32 -25.20 18.48 -10.54
C THR A 32 -25.34 17.74 -9.22
N ALA A 33 -26.54 17.69 -8.63
CA ALA A 33 -26.82 16.90 -7.43
C ALA A 33 -26.54 15.40 -7.65
N THR A 34 -26.92 14.86 -8.80
CA THR A 34 -26.69 13.44 -9.15
C THR A 34 -25.20 13.11 -9.23
N VAL A 35 -24.41 13.97 -9.89
CA VAL A 35 -22.95 13.80 -9.97
C VAL A 35 -22.32 13.83 -8.58
N LEU A 36 -22.78 14.73 -7.71
CA LEU A 36 -22.26 14.89 -6.36
C LEU A 36 -22.58 13.66 -5.49
N ILE A 37 -23.81 13.14 -5.59
CA ILE A 37 -24.22 11.89 -4.94
C ILE A 37 -23.38 10.72 -5.45
N PHE A 38 -23.19 10.62 -6.76
CA PHE A 38 -22.39 9.56 -7.36
C PHE A 38 -20.94 9.59 -6.87
N LEU A 39 -20.35 10.79 -6.73
CA LEU A 39 -19.02 10.97 -6.17
C LEU A 39 -18.93 10.45 -4.73
N VAL A 40 -19.90 10.79 -3.88
CA VAL A 40 -19.94 10.32 -2.49
C VAL A 40 -20.05 8.80 -2.43
N ILE A 41 -20.94 8.20 -3.24
CA ILE A 41 -21.09 6.74 -3.34
C ILE A 41 -19.78 6.09 -3.77
N SER A 42 -19.09 6.67 -4.77
CA SER A 42 -17.81 6.14 -5.27
C SER A 42 -16.74 6.15 -4.19
N ILE A 43 -16.65 7.21 -3.38
CA ILE A 43 -15.71 7.31 -2.26
C ILE A 43 -16.02 6.23 -1.21
N VAL A 44 -17.29 6.05 -0.85
CA VAL A 44 -17.70 5.03 0.14
C VAL A 44 -17.37 3.62 -0.35
N LEU A 45 -17.67 3.32 -1.62
CA LEU A 45 -17.35 2.02 -2.22
C LEU A 45 -15.83 1.78 -2.27
N LEU A 46 -15.05 2.79 -2.62
CA LEU A 46 -13.60 2.68 -2.67
C LEU A 46 -13.02 2.44 -1.26
N ASN A 47 -13.54 3.13 -0.25
CA ASN A 47 -13.12 2.93 1.13
C ASN A 47 -13.47 1.52 1.64
N ASP A 48 -14.69 1.03 1.40
CA ASP A 48 -15.09 -0.33 1.78
C ASP A 48 -14.24 -1.38 1.03
N PHE A 49 -13.95 -1.16 -0.25
CA PHE A 49 -13.07 -2.04 -1.02
C PHE A 49 -11.64 -2.06 -0.47
N LEU A 50 -11.09 -0.90 -0.11
CA LEU A 50 -9.76 -0.79 0.47
C LEU A 50 -9.69 -1.50 1.84
N ILE A 51 -10.64 -1.25 2.74
CA ILE A 51 -10.71 -1.89 4.07
C ILE A 51 -10.76 -3.41 3.94
N ARG A 52 -11.59 -3.94 3.04
CA ARG A 52 -11.67 -5.40 2.79
C ARG A 52 -10.38 -5.98 2.22
N SER A 53 -9.66 -5.21 1.40
CA SER A 53 -8.38 -5.64 0.80
C SER A 53 -7.21 -5.57 1.78
N GLU A 54 -7.28 -4.67 2.76
CA GLU A 54 -6.24 -4.48 3.77
C GLU A 54 -6.19 -5.62 4.79
N GLU A 55 -7.31 -6.28 5.11
CA GLU A 55 -7.28 -7.44 6.02
C GLU A 55 -6.35 -8.56 5.53
N GLN A 56 -6.24 -8.74 4.21
CA GLN A 56 -5.31 -9.72 3.63
C GLN A 56 -3.86 -9.21 3.59
N GLN A 57 -3.65 -7.91 3.36
CA GLN A 57 -2.29 -7.34 3.25
C GLN A 57 -1.66 -7.01 4.61
N TYR A 58 -2.44 -6.65 5.63
CA TYR A 58 -1.94 -6.32 6.97
C TYR A 58 -1.41 -7.58 7.68
N TYR A 59 -2.08 -8.71 7.49
CA TYR A 59 -1.62 -10.02 7.98
C TYR A 59 -0.29 -10.43 7.33
N GLU A 60 -0.08 -10.09 6.05
CA GLU A 60 1.16 -10.41 5.34
C GLU A 60 2.30 -9.40 5.54
N SER A 61 1.99 -8.13 5.82
CA SER A 61 3.01 -7.08 5.96
C SER A 61 3.54 -6.93 7.38
N VAL A 62 2.72 -7.17 8.41
CA VAL A 62 3.10 -6.94 9.81
C VAL A 62 3.52 -8.23 10.54
N LEU A 63 2.91 -9.38 10.22
CA LEU A 63 3.21 -10.67 10.89
C LEU A 63 4.18 -11.58 10.10
N LYS A 64 4.41 -11.31 8.81
CA LYS A 64 5.12 -12.22 7.90
C LYS A 64 6.60 -11.91 7.67
N PRO A 65 7.15 -10.68 7.78
CA PRO A 65 8.59 -10.53 7.71
C PRO A 65 9.16 -10.93 9.07
N LYS A 66 9.23 -12.24 9.35
CA LYS A 66 10.37 -12.72 10.12
C LYS A 66 11.57 -12.19 9.35
N SER A 67 12.30 -11.23 9.92
CA SER A 67 13.47 -10.69 9.23
C SER A 67 14.32 -11.88 8.77
N GLN A 68 14.81 -11.83 7.52
CA GLN A 68 15.59 -12.95 6.97
C GLN A 68 16.75 -13.29 7.92
N GLU A 69 17.34 -12.27 8.55
CA GLU A 69 18.31 -12.39 9.63
C GLU A 69 17.80 -13.23 10.82
N LEU A 70 16.61 -12.99 11.35
CA LEU A 70 16.05 -13.79 12.45
C LEU A 70 15.75 -15.24 12.02
N MET A 71 15.35 -15.45 10.76
CA MET A 71 15.18 -16.81 10.23
C MET A 71 16.50 -17.55 10.12
N GLU A 72 17.55 -16.90 9.61
CA GLU A 72 18.89 -17.47 9.48
C GLU A 72 19.50 -17.77 10.85
N VAL A 73 19.37 -16.86 11.82
CA VAL A 73 19.81 -17.08 13.21
C VAL A 73 19.10 -18.28 13.81
N ARG A 74 17.78 -18.40 13.60
CA ARG A 74 17.02 -19.53 14.12
C ARG A 74 17.41 -20.85 13.45
N GLN A 75 17.56 -20.87 12.14
CA GLN A 75 18.02 -22.07 11.41
C GLN A 75 19.42 -22.49 11.87
N ARG A 76 20.32 -21.53 12.10
CA ARG A 76 21.64 -21.80 12.64
C ARG A 76 21.55 -22.36 14.06
N ALA A 77 20.77 -21.75 14.94
CA ALA A 77 20.57 -22.24 16.30
C ALA A 77 19.99 -23.66 16.33
N ASP A 78 18.94 -23.91 15.55
CA ASP A 78 18.29 -25.23 15.47
C ASP A 78 19.29 -26.29 14.97
N SER A 79 20.08 -25.98 13.94
CA SER A 79 21.09 -26.93 13.42
C SER A 79 22.22 -27.20 14.41
N LEU A 80 22.68 -26.20 15.16
CA LEU A 80 23.72 -26.38 16.19
C LEU A 80 23.20 -27.23 17.36
N LEU A 81 21.95 -27.01 17.79
CA LEU A 81 21.34 -27.70 18.94
C LEU A 81 20.92 -29.15 18.63
N SER A 82 20.65 -29.48 17.37
CA SER A 82 20.20 -30.83 16.97
C SER A 82 21.32 -31.73 16.47
N SER A 83 22.55 -31.24 16.34
CA SER A 83 23.68 -31.97 15.73
C SER A 83 24.86 -32.16 16.68
N TYR A 84 25.63 -33.21 16.41
CA TYR A 84 26.95 -33.39 17.01
C TYR A 84 27.95 -32.48 16.30
N GLY A 85 28.90 -31.94 17.06
CA GLY A 85 29.95 -31.11 16.50
C GLY A 85 31.11 -30.96 17.47
N ARG A 86 32.19 -30.36 17.00
CA ARG A 86 33.24 -29.85 17.89
C ARG A 86 32.87 -28.44 18.31
N ASP A 87 33.19 -28.06 19.54
CA ASP A 87 33.03 -26.66 19.95
C ASP A 87 33.99 -25.76 19.15
N GLU A 88 33.55 -24.56 18.84
CA GLU A 88 34.35 -23.56 18.13
C GLU A 88 35.36 -22.88 19.08
N LEU A 89 35.07 -22.87 20.39
CA LEU A 89 35.88 -22.20 21.41
C LEU A 89 36.93 -23.13 22.04
N ASP A 90 36.65 -24.43 22.13
CA ASP A 90 37.56 -25.43 22.72
C ASP A 90 37.56 -26.71 21.86
N PRO A 91 38.68 -27.03 21.17
CA PRO A 91 38.73 -28.15 20.24
C PRO A 91 38.66 -29.53 20.91
N ASP A 92 38.89 -29.61 22.23
CA ASP A 92 38.79 -30.85 23.00
C ASP A 92 37.36 -31.08 23.54
N VAL A 93 36.48 -30.07 23.42
CA VAL A 93 35.07 -30.17 23.82
C VAL A 93 34.19 -30.56 22.62
N TYR A 94 33.38 -31.59 22.82
CA TYR A 94 32.41 -32.06 21.82
C TYR A 94 31.00 -31.66 22.20
N ARG A 95 30.30 -31.02 21.25
CA ARG A 95 28.88 -30.72 21.34
C ARG A 95 28.06 -31.96 21.01
N ILE A 96 27.03 -32.20 21.81
CA ILE A 96 26.02 -33.23 21.59
C ILE A 96 24.64 -32.58 21.36
N PRO A 97 23.71 -33.25 20.66
CA PRO A 97 22.35 -32.76 20.52
C PRO A 97 21.68 -32.54 21.87
N ILE A 98 20.88 -31.47 21.99
CA ILE A 98 20.27 -31.06 23.26
C ILE A 98 19.39 -32.16 23.87
N ASP A 99 18.65 -32.90 23.05
CA ASP A 99 17.83 -34.02 23.53
C ASP A 99 18.67 -35.11 24.21
N ARG A 100 19.87 -35.37 23.67
CA ARG A 100 20.81 -36.34 24.24
C ARG A 100 21.48 -35.82 25.51
N ALA A 101 21.80 -34.52 25.54
CA ALA A 101 22.31 -33.89 26.75
C ALA A 101 21.31 -33.98 27.90
N MET A 102 20.03 -33.68 27.63
CA MET A 102 18.96 -33.79 28.63
C MET A 102 18.77 -35.24 29.11
N GLN A 103 18.81 -36.21 28.21
CA GLN A 103 18.75 -37.63 28.59
C GLN A 103 19.91 -38.03 29.51
N LYS A 104 21.13 -37.59 29.18
CA LYS A 104 22.32 -37.88 29.99
C LYS A 104 22.25 -37.24 31.36
N LEU A 105 21.81 -35.99 31.44
CA LEU A 105 21.64 -35.28 32.71
C LEU A 105 20.63 -35.99 33.62
N VAL A 106 19.53 -36.50 33.07
CA VAL A 106 18.56 -37.30 33.84
C VAL A 106 19.16 -38.65 34.27
N GLU A 107 19.89 -39.34 33.39
CA GLU A 107 20.55 -40.62 33.71
C GLU A 107 21.58 -40.47 34.84
N GLU A 108 22.34 -39.38 34.85
CA GLU A 108 23.35 -39.08 35.86
C GLU A 108 22.73 -38.73 37.22
N ASN A 109 21.65 -37.94 37.23
CA ASN A 109 20.94 -37.60 38.48
C ASN A 109 20.09 -38.74 39.06
N ALA A 110 19.81 -39.77 38.27
CA ALA A 110 19.07 -40.95 38.71
C ALA A 110 19.95 -42.05 39.33
N ARG A 111 21.28 -41.88 39.29
CA ARG A 111 22.27 -42.77 39.92
C ARG A 111 22.73 -42.22 41.26
#